data_AF-A0A3C1PZ03-F1
#
_entry.id   AF-A0A3C1PZ03-F1
#
_cell.length_a   1.000
_cell.length_b   1.000
_cell.length_c   1.000
_cell.angle_alpha   90.00
_cell.angle_beta   90.00
_cell.angle_gamma   90.00
#
_symmetry.space_group_name_H-M   'P 1'
#
loop_
_entity.id
_entity.type
_entity.pdbx_description
1 polymer ?
#
loop_
_entity_poly.entity_id
_entity_poly.type
_entity_poly.pdbx_seq_one_letter_code
_entity_poly.pdbx_strand_id
1 'polypeptide(L)'
;PNREQVVTTRPAELTTLQALELNNGKEFVNYLNRGATKLFAEKEMVENLYLEALSRLPSSLEKQVALKILGEGVTPESTADLLWTILMLPEFQFIN
;
A
#
# COMPACT_ATOMS: atom_id res chain seq x y z
N PRO A 1 -27.87 0.87 -36.83
CA PRO A 1 -27.73 -0.28 -35.91
C PRO A 1 -26.31 -0.85 -36.00
N ASN A 2 -25.42 -0.38 -35.13
CA ASN A 2 -24.17 -1.06 -34.80
C ASN A 2 -23.92 -0.78 -33.31
N ARG A 3 -24.04 -1.82 -32.48
CA ARG A 3 -23.82 -1.74 -31.04
C ARG A 3 -22.36 -2.12 -30.82
N GLU A 4 -21.51 -1.11 -30.64
CA GLU A 4 -20.19 -1.32 -30.06
C GLU A 4 -20.40 -1.72 -28.61
N GLN A 5 -20.51 -3.03 -28.39
CA GLN A 5 -20.55 -3.61 -27.07
C GLN A 5 -19.16 -3.44 -26.47
N VAL A 6 -18.96 -2.34 -25.73
CA VAL A 6 -17.77 -2.16 -24.90
C VAL A 6 -17.87 -3.19 -23.77
N VAL A 7 -17.24 -4.35 -23.99
CA VAL A 7 -16.96 -5.28 -22.91
C VAL A 7 -15.85 -4.64 -22.10
N THR A 8 -16.18 -4.11 -20.93
CA THR A 8 -15.21 -3.68 -19.93
C THR A 8 -14.60 -4.93 -19.28
N THR A 9 -13.67 -5.61 -19.97
CA THR A 9 -12.79 -6.54 -19.27
C THR A 9 -11.81 -5.70 -18.47
N ARG A 10 -11.86 -5.80 -17.14
CA ARG A 10 -10.85 -5.22 -16.26
C ARG A 10 -9.53 -5.98 -16.53
N PRO A 11 -8.47 -5.34 -17.05
CA PRO A 11 -7.20 -6.02 -17.23
C PRO A 11 -6.70 -6.45 -15.84
N ALA A 12 -6.34 -7.73 -15.70
CA ALA A 12 -5.79 -8.28 -14.47
C ALA A 12 -4.32 -7.88 -14.23
N GLU A 13 -3.73 -7.08 -15.12
CA GLU A 13 -2.32 -6.72 -15.09
C GLU A 13 -2.19 -5.20 -15.23
N LEU A 14 -1.46 -4.58 -14.31
CA LEU A 14 -1.05 -3.18 -14.39
C LEU A 14 -0.28 -2.99 -15.70
N THR A 15 -0.71 -2.01 -16.51
CA THR A 15 0.05 -1.65 -17.71
C THR A 15 1.44 -1.16 -17.29
N THR A 16 2.46 -1.38 -18.13
CA THR A 16 3.86 -0.98 -17.85
C THR A 16 3.98 0.51 -17.48
N LEU A 17 3.06 1.33 -17.99
CA LEU A 17 3.00 2.77 -17.72
C LEU A 17 2.41 3.08 -16.33
N GLN A 18 1.38 2.34 -15.88
CA GLN A 18 0.82 2.48 -14.53
C GLN A 18 1.77 1.97 -13.45
N ALA A 19 2.53 0.89 -13.74
CA ALA A 19 3.60 0.42 -12.86
C ALA A 19 4.71 1.47 -12.70
N LEU A 20 4.99 2.28 -13.74
CA LEU A 20 5.96 3.37 -13.69
C LEU A 20 5.45 4.57 -12.88
N GLU A 21 4.17 4.91 -12.99
CA GLU A 21 3.54 5.97 -12.20
C GLU A 21 3.43 5.60 -10.71
N LEU A 22 3.19 4.33 -10.38
CA LEU A 22 3.27 3.79 -9.01
C LEU A 22 4.69 3.84 -8.43
N ASN A 23 5.72 3.84 -9.29
CA ASN A 23 7.12 3.90 -8.90
C ASN A 23 7.63 5.35 -8.70
N ASN A 24 7.09 6.34 -9.43
CA ASN A 24 7.66 7.71 -9.48
C ASN A 24 6.64 8.87 -9.38
N GLY A 25 5.36 8.59 -9.09
CA GLY A 25 4.32 9.62 -8.99
C GLY A 25 4.44 10.47 -7.73
N LYS A 26 4.78 11.76 -7.87
CA LYS A 26 4.87 12.74 -6.76
C LYS A 26 3.59 12.83 -5.93
N GLU A 27 2.44 12.67 -6.56
CA GLU A 27 1.13 12.68 -5.89
C GLU A 27 0.95 11.49 -4.94
N PHE A 28 1.36 10.29 -5.36
CA PHE A 28 1.28 9.09 -4.53
C PHE A 28 2.16 9.22 -3.28
N VAL A 29 3.39 9.72 -3.44
CA VAL A 29 4.29 10.03 -2.33
C VAL A 29 3.70 11.10 -1.39
N ASN A 30 3.02 12.12 -1.92
CA ASN A 30 2.32 13.12 -1.10
C ASN A 30 1.17 12.52 -0.28
N TYR A 31 0.38 11.61 -0.86
CA TYR A 31 -0.67 10.90 -0.12
C TYR A 31 -0.09 9.98 0.96
N LEU A 32 1.00 9.27 0.67
CA LEU A 32 1.73 8.45 1.63
C LEU A 32 2.24 9.26 2.81
N ASN A 33 2.91 10.39 2.55
CA ASN A 33 3.42 11.27 3.61
C ASN A 33 2.30 11.85 4.49
N ARG A 34 1.15 12.21 3.89
CA ARG A 34 -0.03 12.65 4.63
C ARG A 34 -0.61 11.55 5.52
N GLY A 35 -0.69 10.32 5.03
CA GLY A 35 -1.13 9.16 5.80
C GLY A 35 -0.18 8.82 6.95
N ALA A 36 1.13 8.79 6.65
CA ALA A 36 2.20 8.52 7.61
C ALA A 36 2.17 9.48 8.81
N THR A 37 1.94 10.78 8.56
CA THR A 37 1.87 11.79 9.63
C THR A 37 0.70 11.54 10.60
N LYS A 38 -0.39 10.91 10.15
CA LYS A 38 -1.55 10.57 11.00
C LYS A 38 -1.38 9.26 11.77
N LEU A 39 -0.64 8.31 11.21
CA LEU A 39 -0.44 6.96 11.78
C LEU A 39 0.67 6.93 12.84
N PHE A 40 1.53 7.93 12.86
CA PHE A 40 2.79 8.05 13.62
C PHE A 40 2.73 7.81 15.16
N ALA A 41 1.55 7.72 15.79
CA ALA A 41 1.44 7.84 17.25
C ALA A 41 1.03 6.56 18.01
N GLU A 42 0.76 5.43 17.33
CA GLU A 42 0.18 4.26 18.00
C GLU A 42 1.16 3.10 18.16
N LYS A 43 1.23 2.53 19.38
CA LYS A 43 1.99 1.29 19.67
C LYS A 43 1.55 0.10 18.82
N GLU A 44 0.30 0.13 18.34
CA GLU A 44 -0.33 -0.89 17.52
C GLU A 44 -0.43 -0.47 16.05
N MET A 45 0.33 0.55 15.61
CA MET A 45 0.28 1.09 14.25
C MET A 45 0.42 0.01 13.17
N VAL A 46 1.30 -0.97 13.37
CA VAL A 46 1.47 -2.08 12.40
C VAL A 46 0.20 -2.95 12.34
N GLU A 47 -0.42 -3.23 13.47
CA GLU A 47 -1.63 -4.08 13.53
C GLU A 47 -2.84 -3.35 12.95
N ASN A 48 -3.02 -2.08 13.33
CA ASN A 48 -4.07 -1.22 12.77
C ASN A 48 -3.89 -1.05 11.26
N LEU A 49 -2.66 -0.82 10.79
CA LEU A 49 -2.40 -0.63 9.38
C LEU A 49 -2.72 -1.87 8.54
N TYR A 50 -2.37 -3.07 9.03
CA TYR A 50 -2.71 -4.32 8.34
C TYR A 50 -4.23 -4.58 8.36
N LEU A 51 -4.92 -4.24 9.45
CA LEU A 51 -6.37 -4.34 9.51
C LEU A 51 -7.05 -3.37 8.55
N GLU A 52 -6.59 -2.13 8.45
CA GLU A 52 -7.17 -1.14 7.54
C GLU A 52 -6.86 -1.45 6.06
N ALA A 53 -5.64 -1.88 5.75
CA ALA A 53 -5.19 -2.11 4.38
C ALA A 53 -5.58 -3.48 3.83
N LEU A 54 -5.55 -4.52 4.67
CA LEU A 54 -5.72 -5.93 4.25
C LEU A 54 -6.87 -6.63 4.97
N SER A 55 -7.59 -5.96 5.87
CA SER A 55 -8.69 -6.54 6.66
C SER A 55 -8.28 -7.80 7.47
N ARG A 56 -6.99 -7.92 7.82
CA ARG A 56 -6.44 -9.02 8.62
C ARG A 56 -5.31 -8.54 9.52
N LEU A 57 -5.01 -9.32 10.56
CA LEU A 57 -3.84 -9.08 11.39
C LEU A 57 -2.54 -9.48 10.66
N PRO A 58 -1.41 -8.82 10.94
CA PRO A 58 -0.12 -9.23 10.42
C PRO A 58 0.30 -10.56 11.03
N SER A 59 0.91 -11.42 10.22
CA SER A 59 1.60 -12.62 10.71
C SER A 59 2.86 -12.23 11.52
N SER A 60 3.40 -13.18 12.29
CA SER A 60 4.62 -12.95 13.08
C SER A 60 5.84 -12.58 12.23
N LEU A 61 5.88 -13.02 10.97
CA LEU A 61 6.96 -12.67 10.03
C LEU A 61 6.76 -11.24 9.51
N GLU A 62 5.55 -10.91 9.07
CA GLU A 62 5.18 -9.58 8.59
C GLU A 62 5.39 -8.51 9.66
N LYS A 63 5.02 -8.81 10.92
CA LYS A 63 5.26 -7.91 12.05
C LYS A 63 6.76 -7.66 12.26
N GLN A 64 7.60 -8.69 12.16
CA GLN A 64 9.06 -8.51 12.27
C GLN A 64 9.63 -7.68 11.12
N VAL A 65 9.17 -7.90 9.89
CA VAL A 65 9.61 -7.12 8.72
C VAL A 65 9.15 -5.66 8.86
N ALA A 66 7.91 -5.43 9.25
CA ALA A 66 7.37 -4.08 9.48
C ALA A 66 8.16 -3.33 10.57
N LEU A 67 8.44 -3.99 11.70
CA LEU A 67 9.27 -3.39 12.76
C LEU A 67 10.70 -3.11 12.29
N LYS A 68 11.26 -3.95 11.41
CA LYS A 68 12.58 -3.72 10.81
C LYS A 68 12.59 -2.52 9.86
N ILE A 69 11.50 -2.29 9.13
CA ILE A 69 11.33 -1.12 8.26
C ILE A 69 11.19 0.15 9.11
N LEU A 70 10.43 0.08 10.21
CA LEU A 70 10.25 1.20 11.13
C LEU A 70 11.50 1.54 11.95
N GLY A 71 12.37 0.56 12.21
CA GLY A 71 13.60 0.76 12.96
C GLY A 71 13.38 1.13 14.43
N GLU A 72 14.38 1.75 15.06
CA GLU A 72 14.34 2.14 16.49
C GLU A 72 13.43 3.33 16.78
N GLY A 73 13.06 4.10 15.76
CA GLY A 73 12.17 5.24 15.89
C GLY A 73 11.27 5.35 14.66
N VAL A 74 9.96 5.32 14.89
CA VAL A 74 8.99 5.61 13.83
C VAL A 74 9.31 7.02 13.33
N THR A 75 9.52 7.15 12.02
CA THR A 75 9.70 8.41 11.29
C THR A 75 8.62 8.51 10.21
N PRO A 76 8.25 9.72 9.74
CA PRO A 76 7.35 9.85 8.61
C PRO A 76 7.84 9.07 7.37
N GLU A 77 9.15 9.07 7.13
CA GLU A 77 9.79 8.37 6.00
C GLU A 77 9.67 6.85 6.14
N SER A 78 10.03 6.28 7.30
CA SER A 78 9.91 4.83 7.53
C SER A 78 8.46 4.35 7.53
N THR A 79 7.53 5.21 7.94
CA THR A 79 6.09 4.94 7.87
C THR A 79 5.59 4.96 6.41
N ALA A 80 6.10 5.89 5.59
CA ALA A 80 5.82 5.92 4.15
C ALA A 80 6.39 4.68 3.44
N ASP A 81 7.60 4.23 3.79
CA ASP A 81 8.19 3.00 3.26
C ASP A 81 7.38 1.75 3.65
N LEU A 82 6.89 1.69 4.89
CA LEU A 82 6.01 0.60 5.35
C LEU A 82 4.69 0.59 4.57
N LEU A 83 4.06 1.76 4.43
CA LEU A 83 2.84 1.91 3.63
C LEU A 83 3.08 1.48 2.18
N TRP A 84 4.17 1.94 1.56
CA TRP A 84 4.55 1.54 0.21
C TRP A 84 4.70 0.03 0.10
N THR A 85 5.39 -0.60 1.05
CA THR A 85 5.57 -2.06 1.09
C THR A 85 4.23 -2.80 1.08
N ILE A 86 3.25 -2.35 1.89
CA ILE A 86 1.92 -2.97 1.96
C ILE A 86 1.14 -2.75 0.66
N LEU A 87 1.19 -1.55 0.08
CA LEU A 87 0.51 -1.22 -1.19
C LEU A 87 1.07 -2.00 -2.39
N MET A 88 2.32 -2.46 -2.29
CA MET A 88 2.97 -3.28 -3.31
C MET A 88 2.73 -4.79 -3.12
N LEU A 89 2.06 -5.21 -2.05
CA LEU A 89 1.68 -6.62 -1.89
C LEU A 89 0.63 -7.01 -2.94
N PRO A 90 0.75 -8.20 -3.57
CA PRO A 90 -0.24 -8.67 -4.53
C PRO A 90 -1.64 -8.79 -3.89
N GLU A 91 -1.70 -9.10 -2.59
CA GLU A 91 -2.94 -9.15 -1.80
C GLU A 91 -3.66 -7.80 -1.74
N PHE A 92 -2.93 -6.70 -1.76
CA PHE A 92 -3.51 -5.35 -1.80
C PHE A 92 -3.95 -4.96 -3.22
N GLN A 93 -3.15 -5.35 -4.22
CA GLN A 93 -3.40 -4.98 -5.62
C GLN A 93 -4.52 -5.79 -6.27
N PHE A 94 -4.73 -7.02 -5.82
CA PHE A 94 -5.73 -7.93 -6.37
C PHE A 94 -6.77 -8.29 -5.32
N ILE A 95 -8.02 -7.88 -5.56
CA ILE A 95 -9.17 -8.42 -4.84
C ILE A 95 -9.41 -9.82 -5.41
N ASN A 96 -9.16 -10.86 -4.62
CA ASN A 96 -9.65 -12.22 -4.91
C ASN A 96 -11.15 -12.32 -4.62
#